data_AF-A0A1Q7UQA6-F1
#
_entry.id   AF-A0A1Q7UQA6-F1
#
_cell.length_a   1.000
_cell.length_b   1.000
_cell.length_c   1.000
_cell.angle_alpha   90.00
_cell.angle_beta   90.00
_cell.angle_gamma   90.00
#
_symmetry.space_group_name_H-M   'P 1'
#
loop_
_entity.id
_entity.type
_entity.pdbx_description
1 polymer ?
#
loop_
_entity_poly.entity_id
_entity_poly.type
_entity_poly.pdbx_seq_one_letter_code
_entity_poly.pdbx_strand_id
1 'polypeptide(L)'
;MTMLSSSQFSRYETTQQFRFFSLPQVLPEGHVLVLNTHPYSLSTFVLTQLKAEVYGLVAQEVLTELEMYVLVALLESYPHYCPYEVLRAAITDEILSHARTTVHRAVEHKTLDRSMKPIRNILSRCRAKLRTFGIDIRSIHAEGYILTALRPKSIFQASQA
;
A
#
# COMPACT_ATOMS: atom_id res chain seq x y z
N MET A 1 -18.78 -24.19 -39.98
CA MET A 1 -18.35 -25.40 -39.23
C MET A 1 -16.90 -25.64 -39.63
N THR A 2 -15.89 -25.50 -38.79
CA THR A 2 -15.78 -25.79 -37.36
C THR A 2 -14.78 -24.83 -36.70
N MET A 3 -15.06 -24.47 -35.46
CA MET A 3 -14.26 -23.64 -34.55
C MET A 3 -12.85 -24.20 -34.33
N LEU A 4 -11.84 -23.33 -34.30
CA LEU A 4 -10.59 -23.60 -33.58
C LEU A 4 -10.44 -22.61 -32.43
N SER A 5 -10.34 -23.25 -31.27
CA SER A 5 -10.30 -22.74 -29.90
C SER A 5 -9.31 -21.61 -29.68
N SER A 6 -9.85 -20.54 -29.10
CA SER A 6 -9.17 -19.47 -28.39
C SER A 6 -8.36 -20.01 -27.21
N SER A 7 -7.05 -19.82 -27.22
CA SER A 7 -6.23 -19.63 -26.00
C SER A 7 -4.73 -19.57 -26.32
N GLN A 8 -4.33 -18.67 -27.21
CA GLN A 8 -2.98 -18.11 -27.18
C GLN A 8 -3.06 -16.70 -26.61
N PHE A 9 -3.45 -16.59 -25.34
CA PHE A 9 -3.10 -15.40 -24.54
C PHE A 9 -1.62 -15.55 -24.16
N SER A 10 -0.76 -15.31 -25.15
CA SER A 10 0.63 -14.96 -24.92
C SER A 10 0.63 -13.61 -24.23
N ARG A 11 0.42 -13.63 -22.91
CA ARG A 11 0.64 -12.46 -22.07
C ARG A 11 2.12 -12.54 -21.70
N TYR A 12 2.95 -11.88 -22.48
CA TYR A 12 4.23 -11.39 -21.98
C TYR A 12 3.93 -10.39 -20.87
N GLU A 13 3.54 -10.88 -19.68
CA GLU A 13 3.55 -10.08 -18.47
C GLU A 13 5.01 -9.76 -18.22
N THR A 14 5.42 -8.55 -18.56
CA THR A 14 6.68 -8.01 -18.08
C THR A 14 6.55 -7.98 -16.57
N THR A 15 7.07 -9.00 -15.90
CA THR A 15 7.13 -9.12 -14.44
C THR A 15 8.02 -8.00 -13.92
N GLN A 16 7.43 -6.83 -13.72
CA GLN A 16 8.13 -5.66 -13.24
C GLN A 16 8.51 -5.91 -11.79
N GLN A 17 9.73 -6.45 -11.60
CA GLN A 17 10.30 -6.81 -10.30
C GLN A 17 10.36 -5.62 -9.34
N PHE A 18 10.58 -4.40 -9.86
CA PHE A 18 10.70 -3.20 -9.06
C PHE A 18 9.58 -2.23 -9.39
N ARG A 19 8.78 -1.90 -8.38
CA ARG A 19 7.71 -0.91 -8.47
C ARG A 19 8.14 0.38 -7.79
N PHE A 20 8.05 1.49 -8.52
CA PHE A 20 8.48 2.80 -8.06
C PHE A 20 7.25 3.64 -7.67
N PHE A 21 7.29 4.22 -6.48
CA PHE A 21 6.22 5.05 -5.95
C PHE A 21 6.78 6.41 -5.55
N SER A 22 6.32 7.45 -6.25
CA SER A 22 6.50 8.83 -5.82
C SER A 22 5.33 9.20 -4.91
N LEU A 23 5.61 9.74 -3.73
CA LEU A 23 4.58 10.19 -2.80
C LEU A 23 4.78 11.69 -2.50
N PRO A 24 4.40 12.58 -3.45
CA PRO A 24 4.46 14.03 -3.23
C PRO A 24 3.82 14.40 -1.90
N GLN A 25 4.36 15.36 -1.15
CA GLN A 25 3.87 15.79 0.18
C GLN A 25 4.08 14.79 1.34
N VAL A 26 4.46 13.54 1.05
CA VAL A 26 4.79 12.52 2.07
C VAL A 26 6.29 12.29 2.13
N LEU A 27 6.93 12.05 0.98
CA LEU A 27 8.37 11.89 0.88
C LEU A 27 9.07 13.24 0.64
N PRO A 28 10.35 13.39 1.04
CA PRO A 28 11.17 14.53 0.65
C PRO A 28 11.28 14.64 -0.88
N GLU A 29 11.56 15.85 -1.37
CA GLU A 29 11.73 16.09 -2.80
C GLU A 29 12.88 15.26 -3.37
N GLY A 30 12.66 14.68 -4.55
CA GLY A 30 13.60 13.76 -5.17
C GLY A 30 13.69 12.39 -4.50
N HIS A 31 12.90 12.06 -3.48
CA HIS A 31 12.88 10.71 -2.90
C HIS A 31 11.79 9.84 -3.54
N VAL A 32 12.09 8.56 -3.72
CA VAL A 32 11.14 7.54 -4.22
C VAL A 32 11.17 6.30 -3.34
N LEU A 33 10.01 5.65 -3.21
CA LEU A 33 9.95 4.28 -2.69
C LEU A 33 10.07 3.28 -3.82
N VAL A 34 10.82 2.22 -3.60
CA VAL A 34 11.00 1.10 -4.51
C VAL A 34 10.62 -0.16 -3.76
N LEU A 35 9.57 -0.83 -4.24
CA LEU A 35 9.16 -2.13 -3.77
C LEU A 35 9.70 -3.20 -4.71
N ASN A 36 10.51 -4.11 -4.18
CA ASN A 36 10.85 -5.33 -4.90
C ASN A 36 9.68 -6.33 -4.73
N THR A 37 8.93 -6.54 -5.80
CA THR A 37 7.81 -7.49 -5.88
C THR A 37 8.25 -8.91 -6.19
N HIS A 38 9.54 -9.13 -6.47
CA HIS A 38 10.11 -10.46 -6.45
C HIS A 38 10.51 -10.82 -5.02
N PRO A 39 9.94 -11.89 -4.44
CA PRO A 39 10.28 -12.29 -3.08
C PRO A 39 11.78 -12.63 -2.98
N TYR A 40 12.46 -12.10 -1.96
CA TYR A 40 13.87 -12.44 -1.70
C TYR A 40 14.02 -13.81 -1.02
N SER A 41 12.99 -14.22 -0.26
CA SER A 41 12.77 -15.58 0.24
C SER A 41 11.27 -15.89 0.11
N LEU A 42 10.84 -17.13 0.34
CA LEU A 42 9.52 -17.70 0.03
C LEU A 42 8.30 -16.76 0.19
N SER A 43 8.31 -15.83 1.15
CA SER A 43 7.24 -14.84 1.36
C SER A 43 7.73 -13.49 1.90
N THR A 44 8.99 -13.13 1.63
CA THR A 44 9.59 -11.87 2.12
C THR A 44 9.96 -10.93 0.99
N PHE A 45 9.61 -9.65 1.16
CA PHE A 45 9.77 -8.59 0.17
C PHE A 45 10.59 -7.45 0.76
N VAL A 46 11.13 -6.59 -0.10
CA VAL A 46 12.00 -5.49 0.32
C VAL A 46 11.43 -4.17 -0.17
N LEU A 47 11.24 -3.24 0.75
CA LEU A 47 10.88 -1.85 0.47
C LEU A 47 12.09 -0.98 0.75
N THR A 48 12.44 -0.13 -0.22
CA THR A 48 13.62 0.73 -0.17
C THR A 48 13.23 2.16 -0.49
N GLN A 49 13.79 3.13 0.22
CA GLN A 49 13.74 4.53 -0.18
C GLN A 49 15.06 4.93 -0.83
N LEU A 50 14.98 5.52 -2.02
CA LEU A 50 16.11 6.06 -2.76
C LEU A 50 16.01 7.58 -2.87
N LYS A 51 17.17 8.25 -2.87
CA LYS A 51 17.30 9.67 -3.21
C LYS A 51 17.73 9.81 -4.67
N ALA A 52 16.96 10.50 -5.51
CA ALA A 52 17.11 10.57 -6.98
C ALA A 52 18.47 11.13 -7.44
N GLU A 53 19.04 12.11 -6.74
CA GLU A 53 20.28 12.76 -7.17
C GLU A 53 21.51 11.83 -7.15
N VAL A 54 21.48 10.75 -6.35
CA VAL A 54 22.64 9.86 -6.15
C VAL A 54 22.24 8.37 -6.14
N TYR A 55 20.95 8.05 -6.28
CA TYR A 55 20.35 6.75 -5.92
C TYR A 55 20.87 6.21 -4.58
N GLY A 56 21.15 7.12 -3.64
CA GLY A 56 21.60 6.75 -2.30
C GLY A 56 20.49 5.98 -1.60
N LEU A 57 20.82 4.79 -1.09
CA LEU A 57 19.96 4.02 -0.20
C LEU A 57 19.74 4.85 1.07
N VAL A 58 18.52 5.30 1.31
CA VAL A 58 18.16 6.09 2.51
C VAL A 58 17.73 5.18 3.64
N ALA A 59 16.87 4.22 3.32
CA ALA A 59 16.29 3.29 4.28
C ALA A 59 15.81 2.02 3.56
N GLN A 60 15.70 0.94 4.32
CA GLN A 60 15.20 -0.34 3.84
C GLN A 60 14.45 -1.08 4.94
N GLU A 61 13.36 -1.74 4.57
CA GLU A 61 12.55 -2.59 5.46
C GLU A 61 12.19 -3.87 4.74
N VAL A 62 12.09 -4.97 5.49
CA VAL A 62 11.59 -6.25 4.99
C VAL A 62 10.10 -6.36 5.30
N LEU A 63 9.31 -6.78 4.33
CA LEU A 63 7.87 -6.99 4.45
C LEU A 63 7.55 -8.48 4.35
N THR A 64 6.56 -8.93 5.11
CA THR A 64 5.88 -10.20 4.83
C THR A 64 4.96 -10.06 3.62
N GLU A 65 4.52 -11.17 3.05
CA GLU A 65 3.59 -11.17 1.92
C GLU A 65 2.31 -10.36 2.16
N LEU A 66 1.61 -10.59 3.28
CA LEU A 66 0.39 -9.83 3.59
C LEU A 66 0.66 -8.34 3.81
N GLU A 67 1.82 -7.99 4.39
CA GLU A 67 2.21 -6.59 4.53
C GLU A 67 2.51 -5.96 3.18
N MET A 68 3.10 -6.72 2.25
CA MET A 68 3.35 -6.28 0.87
C MET A 68 2.02 -6.02 0.14
N TYR A 69 1.06 -6.94 0.19
CA TYR A 69 -0.24 -6.74 -0.46
C TYR A 69 -1.00 -5.53 0.08
N VAL A 70 -1.06 -5.37 1.41
CA VAL A 70 -1.68 -4.18 2.04
C VAL A 70 -0.96 -2.90 1.62
N LEU A 71 0.37 -2.92 1.61
CA LEU A 71 1.15 -1.74 1.29
C LEU A 71 1.00 -1.35 -0.18
N VAL A 72 0.98 -2.31 -1.09
CA VAL A 72 0.71 -2.06 -2.52
C VAL A 72 -0.65 -1.38 -2.69
N ALA A 73 -1.70 -1.90 -2.05
CA ALA A 73 -3.03 -1.29 -2.12
C ALA A 73 -3.03 0.18 -1.63
N LEU A 74 -2.32 0.47 -0.54
CA LEU A 74 -2.17 1.84 -0.02
C LEU A 74 -1.39 2.74 -0.98
N LEU A 75 -0.28 2.26 -1.52
CA LEU A 75 0.59 3.02 -2.41
C LEU A 75 -0.07 3.31 -3.76
N GLU A 76 -0.84 2.36 -4.30
CA GLU A 76 -1.62 2.54 -5.53
C GLU A 76 -2.82 3.48 -5.35
N SER A 77 -3.38 3.55 -4.15
CA SER A 77 -4.49 4.46 -3.85
C SER A 77 -4.02 5.91 -3.65
N TYR A 78 -2.73 6.11 -3.35
CA TYR A 78 -2.17 7.45 -3.12
C TYR A 78 -2.30 8.34 -4.37
N PRO A 79 -2.72 9.61 -4.26
CA PRO A 79 -2.87 10.44 -3.05
C PRO A 79 -4.20 10.33 -2.32
N HIS A 80 -5.10 9.44 -2.77
CA HIS A 80 -6.40 9.22 -2.14
C HIS A 80 -6.29 8.21 -1.00
N TYR A 81 -7.37 8.09 -0.23
CA TYR A 81 -7.48 7.01 0.74
C TYR A 81 -7.69 5.68 0.03
N CYS A 82 -7.17 4.60 0.62
CA CYS A 82 -7.43 3.22 0.23
C CYS A 82 -8.68 2.72 0.95
N PRO A 83 -9.75 2.34 0.22
CA PRO A 83 -10.99 1.85 0.82
C PRO A 83 -10.82 0.52 1.56
N TYR A 84 -11.65 0.26 2.56
CA TYR A 84 -11.62 -1.01 3.29
C TYR A 84 -11.81 -2.24 2.40
N GLU A 85 -12.66 -2.17 1.37
CA GLU A 85 -12.85 -3.30 0.47
C GLU A 85 -11.61 -3.62 -0.37
N VAL A 86 -10.80 -2.61 -0.71
CA VAL A 86 -9.55 -2.79 -1.46
C VAL A 86 -8.52 -3.46 -0.57
N LEU A 87 -8.37 -2.98 0.67
CA LEU A 87 -7.48 -3.61 1.66
C LEU A 87 -7.88 -5.04 1.97
N ARG A 88 -9.19 -5.30 2.05
CA ARG A 88 -9.72 -6.63 2.29
C ARG A 88 -9.44 -7.55 1.10
N ALA A 89 -9.77 -7.13 -0.12
CA ALA A 89 -9.48 -7.88 -1.33
C ALA A 89 -7.97 -8.10 -1.54
N ALA A 90 -7.10 -7.21 -1.03
CA ALA A 90 -5.66 -7.40 -1.14
C ALA A 90 -5.12 -8.55 -0.29
N ILE A 91 -5.72 -8.83 0.88
CA ILE A 91 -5.24 -9.86 1.80
C ILE A 91 -6.10 -11.12 1.84
N THR A 92 -7.16 -11.14 1.06
CA THR A 92 -8.05 -12.28 0.92
C THR A 92 -8.15 -12.62 -0.55
N ASP A 93 -8.39 -13.88 -0.87
CA ASP A 93 -8.60 -14.32 -2.26
C ASP A 93 -10.00 -13.92 -2.79
N GLU A 94 -10.54 -12.82 -2.27
CA GLU A 94 -11.88 -12.33 -2.61
C GLU A 94 -11.80 -11.31 -3.74
N ILE A 95 -12.69 -11.47 -4.73
CA ILE A 95 -12.92 -10.46 -5.75
C ILE A 95 -13.43 -9.17 -5.10
N LEU A 96 -12.97 -8.02 -5.59
CA LEU A 96 -13.28 -6.70 -5.02
C LEU A 96 -14.78 -6.43 -4.83
N SER A 97 -15.65 -6.91 -5.73
CA SER A 97 -17.11 -6.77 -5.62
C SER A 97 -17.68 -7.51 -4.39
N HIS A 98 -17.14 -8.68 -4.07
CA HIS A 98 -17.51 -9.45 -2.88
C HIS A 98 -16.96 -8.81 -1.61
N ALA A 99 -15.71 -8.32 -1.65
CA ALA A 99 -15.13 -7.57 -0.55
C ALA A 99 -15.97 -6.32 -0.24
N ARG A 100 -16.41 -5.58 -1.27
CA ARG A 100 -17.29 -4.41 -1.11
C ARG A 100 -18.61 -4.76 -0.45
N THR A 101 -19.28 -5.82 -0.92
CA THR A 101 -20.54 -6.29 -0.33
C THR A 101 -20.34 -6.69 1.13
N THR A 102 -19.23 -7.35 1.44
CA THR A 102 -18.89 -7.77 2.80
C THR A 102 -18.65 -6.59 3.74
N VAL A 103 -17.87 -5.60 3.29
CA VAL A 103 -17.63 -4.37 4.06
C VAL A 103 -18.93 -3.62 4.29
N HIS A 104 -19.77 -3.47 3.25
CA HIS A 104 -21.06 -2.79 3.35
C HIS A 104 -21.96 -3.44 4.40
N ARG A 105 -22.14 -4.76 4.34
CA ARG A 105 -22.90 -5.52 5.36
C ARG A 105 -22.30 -5.36 6.76
N ALA A 106 -20.98 -5.34 6.89
CA ALA A 106 -20.33 -5.15 8.19
C ALA A 106 -20.60 -3.76 8.76
N VAL A 107 -20.71 -2.73 7.92
CA VAL A 107 -21.14 -1.38 8.31
C VAL A 107 -22.61 -1.39 8.76
N GLU A 108 -23.52 -1.92 7.94
CA GLU A 108 -24.96 -2.00 8.23
C GLU A 108 -25.23 -2.72 9.56
N HIS A 109 -24.54 -3.82 9.81
CA HIS A 109 -24.69 -4.63 11.02
C HIS A 109 -23.81 -4.18 12.20
N LYS A 110 -23.09 -3.05 12.09
CA LYS A 110 -22.17 -2.55 13.14
C LYS A 110 -21.11 -3.58 13.60
N THR A 111 -20.67 -4.44 12.67
CA THR A 111 -19.64 -5.47 12.90
C THR A 111 -18.32 -5.16 12.20
N LEU A 112 -18.20 -3.98 11.57
CA LEU A 112 -17.01 -3.53 10.86
C LEU A 112 -15.74 -3.68 11.71
N ASP A 113 -15.79 -3.33 12.99
CA ASP A 113 -14.62 -3.44 13.85
C ASP A 113 -14.11 -4.87 14.05
N ARG A 114 -15.02 -5.84 14.11
CA ARG A 114 -14.63 -7.24 14.18
C ARG A 114 -14.08 -7.71 12.84
N SER A 115 -14.75 -7.35 11.76
CA SER A 115 -14.39 -7.72 10.39
C SER A 115 -13.01 -7.18 9.98
N MET A 116 -12.70 -5.92 10.34
CA MET A 116 -11.47 -5.24 9.96
C MET A 116 -10.30 -5.50 10.91
N LYS A 117 -10.49 -6.27 12.00
CA LYS A 117 -9.42 -6.57 12.98
C LYS A 117 -8.17 -7.19 12.35
N PRO A 118 -8.25 -8.18 11.44
CA PRO A 118 -7.06 -8.74 10.79
C PRO A 118 -6.29 -7.70 9.98
N ILE A 119 -7.00 -6.86 9.22
CA ILE A 119 -6.41 -5.78 8.42
C ILE A 119 -5.73 -4.75 9.33
N ARG A 120 -6.38 -4.36 10.43
CA ARG A 120 -5.78 -3.45 11.44
C ARG A 120 -4.48 -3.99 12.03
N ASN A 121 -4.41 -5.29 12.31
CA ASN A 121 -3.19 -5.91 12.84
C ASN A 121 -2.04 -5.85 11.82
N ILE A 122 -2.31 -6.09 10.54
CA ILE A 122 -1.32 -5.96 9.46
C ILE A 122 -0.89 -4.50 9.32
N LEU A 123 -1.85 -3.59 9.22
CA LEU A 123 -1.60 -2.15 9.11
C LEU A 123 -0.78 -1.61 10.29
N SER A 124 -0.97 -2.13 11.50
CA SER A 124 -0.15 -1.74 12.66
C SER A 124 1.33 -2.09 12.45
N ARG A 125 1.63 -3.26 11.85
CA ARG A 125 3.00 -3.67 11.54
C ARG A 125 3.57 -2.90 10.36
N CYS A 126 2.79 -2.70 9.29
CA CYS A 126 3.17 -1.83 8.17
C CYS A 126 3.50 -0.42 8.67
N ARG A 127 2.65 0.15 9.53
CA ARG A 127 2.86 1.49 10.11
C ARG A 127 4.17 1.59 10.88
N ALA A 128 4.54 0.58 11.66
CA ALA A 128 5.81 0.57 12.38
C ALA A 128 7.01 0.65 11.43
N LYS A 129 7.00 -0.12 10.34
CA LYS A 129 8.05 -0.13 9.30
C LYS A 129 8.05 1.17 8.48
N LEU A 130 6.85 1.68 8.16
CA LEU A 130 6.69 2.90 7.37
C LEU A 130 7.26 4.14 8.06
N ARG A 131 7.34 4.15 9.39
CA ARG A 131 7.97 5.22 10.15
C ARG A 131 9.46 5.38 9.81
N THR A 132 10.16 4.31 9.43
CA THR A 132 11.57 4.37 8.97
C THR A 132 11.72 5.25 7.72
N PHE A 133 10.68 5.34 6.90
CA PHE A 133 10.64 6.19 5.69
C PHE A 133 10.00 7.56 5.93
N GLY A 134 9.65 7.88 7.18
CA GLY A 134 8.92 9.11 7.52
C GLY A 134 7.44 9.10 7.10
N ILE A 135 6.85 7.92 6.91
CA ILE A 135 5.45 7.74 6.46
C ILE A 135 4.59 7.25 7.62
N ASP A 136 3.34 7.69 7.65
CA ASP A 136 2.33 7.28 8.61
C ASP A 136 1.05 6.85 7.92
N ILE A 137 0.35 5.87 8.51
CA ILE A 137 -0.94 5.37 8.03
C ILE A 137 -2.04 5.92 8.95
N ARG A 138 -2.96 6.72 8.40
CA ARG A 138 -4.09 7.29 9.16
C ARG A 138 -5.41 6.65 8.74
N SER A 139 -6.28 6.38 9.69
CA SER A 139 -7.63 5.86 9.43
C SER A 139 -8.58 6.99 9.06
N ILE A 140 -9.43 6.76 8.06
CA ILE A 140 -10.63 7.55 7.80
C ILE A 140 -11.81 6.71 8.27
N HIS A 141 -12.60 7.27 9.19
CA HIS A 141 -13.67 6.54 9.85
C HIS A 141 -14.66 5.98 8.83
N ALA A 142 -14.98 4.69 8.93
CA ALA A 142 -15.90 3.97 8.06
C ALA A 142 -15.54 3.93 6.55
N GLU A 143 -14.41 4.51 6.13
CA GLU A 143 -14.05 4.61 4.71
C GLU A 143 -12.78 3.83 4.36
N GLY A 144 -11.71 3.96 5.15
CA GLY A 144 -10.41 3.44 4.72
C GLY A 144 -9.21 3.93 5.50
N TYR A 145 -8.06 3.96 4.81
CA TYR A 145 -6.79 4.46 5.33
C TYR A 145 -6.06 5.30 4.29
N ILE A 146 -5.30 6.30 4.72
CA ILE A 146 -4.51 7.16 3.84
C ILE A 146 -3.06 7.24 4.32
N LEU A 147 -2.13 7.34 3.37
CA LEU A 147 -0.71 7.58 3.64
C LEU A 147 -0.48 9.08 3.86
N THR A 148 0.28 9.41 4.90
CA THR A 148 0.62 10.79 5.26
C THR A 148 2.06 10.89 5.70
N ALA A 149 2.64 12.09 5.72
CA ALA A 149 3.93 12.31 6.35
C ALA A 149 3.82 12.10 7.88
N LEU A 150 4.78 11.37 8.46
CA LEU A 150 4.84 11.10 9.91
C LEU A 150 4.98 12.38 10.73
N ARG A 151 5.78 13.31 10.22
CA ARG A 151 5.79 14.70 10.68
C ARG A 151 5.23 15.51 9.52
N PRO A 152 4.04 16.11 9.65
CA PRO A 152 3.66 17.15 8.71
C PRO A 152 4.82 18.15 8.70
N LYS A 153 5.24 18.63 7.52
CA LYS A 153 6.13 19.80 7.46
C LYS A 153 5.48 20.83 8.38
N SER A 154 6.10 21.11 9.53
CA SER A 154 5.68 22.25 10.33
C SER A 154 5.78 23.41 9.36
N ILE A 155 4.66 24.08 9.10
CA ILE A 155 4.69 25.45 8.64
C ILE A 155 5.57 26.13 9.69
N PHE A 156 6.84 26.32 9.37
CA PHE A 156 7.68 27.21 10.13
C PHE A 156 6.90 28.51 10.10
N GLN A 157 6.31 28.88 11.24
CA GLN A 157 6.05 30.27 11.55
C GLN A 157 7.42 30.94 11.63
N ALA A 158 7.99 31.20 10.46
CA ALA A 158 8.97 32.23 10.22
C ALA A 158 8.19 33.44 9.69
N SER A 159 7.52 34.12 10.61
CA SER A 159 7.08 35.52 10.54
C SER A 159 6.70 35.83 12.00
N GLN A 160 7.33 36.71 12.76
CA GLN A 160 8.08 37.94 12.50
C GLN A 160 9.05 38.08 13.70
N ALA A 161 10.33 38.44 13.51
CA ALA A 161 10.81 39.81 13.29
C ALA A 161 10.35 40.76 14.40
#